data_AF-A0A368EVU4-F1
#
_entry.id   AF-A0A368EVU4-F1
#
_cell.length_a   1.000
_cell.length_b   1.000
_cell.length_c   1.000
_cell.angle_alpha   90.00
_cell.angle_beta   90.00
_cell.angle_gamma   90.00
#
_symmetry.space_group_name_H-M   'P 1'
#
loop_
_entity.id
_entity.type
_entity.pdbx_description
1 polymer ?
#
loop_
_entity_poly.entity_id
_entity_poly.type
_entity_poly.pdbx_seq_one_letter_code
_entity_poly.pdbx_strand_id
1 'polypeptide(L)'
;MTHVNLAITYLAQCKHAEFYEIADQLTPNRISSCSLIVRSNAQFLHAFHAYLLNKIAECRTLIAECMETAKMEDLFRLHGLSVLLFSIFVPVNAEVILPTLDWSKKGHDHSLHCWSNNTMARVLASHGMDNSAYIEAARKEMALLDEGVIRAEHQTNPSAALVQWFEGDPSAYLPKDD
;
A
#
# COMPACT_ATOMS: atom_id res chain seq x y z
N MET A 1 14.02 -1.33 11.27
CA MET A 1 13.14 -0.78 10.21
C MET A 1 13.15 -1.60 8.92
N THR A 2 14.26 -2.28 8.59
CA THR A 2 14.44 -3.10 7.37
C THR A 2 13.35 -4.17 7.14
N HIS A 3 12.84 -4.78 8.21
CA HIS A 3 11.88 -5.89 8.11
C HIS A 3 10.49 -5.50 7.57
N VAL A 4 9.98 -4.29 7.82
CA VAL A 4 8.64 -3.87 7.32
C VAL A 4 8.66 -3.67 5.81
N ASN A 5 9.71 -3.01 5.29
CA ASN A 5 9.88 -2.82 3.85
C ASN A 5 10.14 -4.15 3.13
N LEU A 6 10.94 -5.03 3.73
CA LEU A 6 11.20 -6.35 3.17
C LEU A 6 9.93 -7.21 3.15
N ALA A 7 9.12 -7.15 4.20
CA ALA A 7 7.84 -7.84 4.30
C ALA A 7 6.86 -7.43 3.20
N ILE A 8 6.67 -6.13 2.94
CA ILE A 8 5.81 -5.71 1.83
C ILE A 8 6.34 -6.17 0.47
N THR A 9 7.67 -6.17 0.27
CA THR A 9 8.28 -6.68 -0.97
C THR A 9 8.02 -8.18 -1.16
N TYR A 10 8.16 -9.00 -0.11
CA TYR A 10 7.85 -10.43 -0.18
C TYR A 10 6.37 -10.68 -0.45
N LEU A 11 5.48 -10.01 0.29
CA LEU A 11 4.04 -10.17 0.11
C LEU A 11 3.57 -9.73 -1.29
N ALA A 12 4.12 -8.65 -1.84
CA ALA A 12 3.80 -8.18 -3.19
C ALA A 12 4.20 -9.18 -4.30
N GLN A 13 5.17 -10.06 -4.02
CA GLN A 13 5.62 -11.11 -4.93
C GLN A 13 5.03 -12.50 -4.60
N CYS A 14 4.09 -12.58 -3.64
CA CYS A 14 3.57 -13.84 -3.11
C CYS A 14 4.66 -14.79 -2.58
N LYS A 15 5.78 -14.23 -2.13
CA LYS A 15 6.92 -14.96 -1.51
C LYS A 15 6.62 -15.26 -0.05
N HIS A 16 5.64 -16.14 0.18
CA HIS A 16 5.13 -16.45 1.52
C HIS A 16 6.18 -17.09 2.43
N ALA A 17 7.04 -17.95 1.89
CA ALA A 17 8.08 -18.63 2.66
C ALA A 17 9.07 -17.63 3.25
N GLU A 18 9.57 -16.72 2.42
CA GLU A 18 10.49 -15.65 2.82
C GLU A 18 9.82 -14.64 3.76
N PHE A 19 8.52 -14.38 3.59
CA PHE A 19 7.78 -13.59 4.57
C PHE A 19 7.75 -14.28 5.95
N TYR A 20 7.54 -15.59 6.02
CA TYR A 20 7.52 -16.30 7.30
C TYR A 20 8.85 -16.22 8.05
N GLU A 21 9.99 -16.19 7.34
CA GLU A 21 11.32 -16.03 7.95
C GLU A 21 11.45 -14.74 8.76
N ILE A 22 10.73 -13.68 8.36
CA ILE A 22 10.77 -12.37 9.03
C ILE A 22 9.50 -12.06 9.84
N ALA A 23 8.42 -12.82 9.66
CA ALA A 23 7.12 -12.57 10.32
C ALA A 23 7.23 -12.63 11.85
N ASP A 24 8.05 -13.54 12.38
CA ASP A 24 8.28 -13.67 13.82
C ASP A 24 8.89 -12.40 14.45
N GLN A 25 9.69 -11.67 13.68
CA GLN A 25 10.28 -10.39 14.09
C GLN A 25 9.29 -9.23 14.05
N LEU A 26 8.14 -9.41 13.39
CA LEU A 26 7.07 -8.43 13.25
C LEU A 26 5.88 -8.70 14.18
N THR A 27 6.05 -9.57 15.18
CA THR A 27 5.02 -9.82 16.20
C THR A 27 4.90 -8.65 17.18
N PRO A 28 3.69 -8.35 17.72
CA PRO A 28 3.47 -7.21 18.62
C PRO A 28 4.46 -7.11 19.78
N ASN A 29 4.84 -8.27 20.37
CA ASN A 29 5.80 -8.33 21.46
C ASN A 29 7.21 -7.90 21.03
N ARG A 30 7.67 -8.33 19.85
CA ARG A 30 9.02 -8.06 19.33
C ARG A 30 9.19 -6.62 18.88
N ILE A 31 8.11 -6.00 18.38
CA ILE A 31 8.11 -4.61 17.93
C ILE A 31 7.53 -3.63 18.97
N SER A 32 7.30 -4.08 20.21
CA SER A 32 6.69 -3.26 21.27
C SER A 32 7.46 -1.97 21.57
N SER A 33 8.79 -1.98 21.42
CA SER A 33 9.66 -0.82 21.59
C SER A 33 9.74 0.09 20.36
N CYS A 34 9.17 -0.31 19.22
CA CYS A 34 9.16 0.49 18.00
C CYS A 34 8.08 1.59 18.06
N SER A 35 8.24 2.60 17.20
CA SER A 35 7.25 3.68 17.08
C SER A 35 5.87 3.13 16.70
N LEU A 36 4.83 3.87 17.06
CA LEU A 36 3.45 3.52 16.73
C LEU A 36 3.27 3.30 15.23
N ILE A 37 3.84 4.17 14.39
CA ILE A 37 3.80 4.04 12.93
C ILE A 37 4.35 2.68 12.47
N VAL A 38 5.50 2.25 12.99
CA VAL A 38 6.10 0.95 12.64
C VAL A 38 5.18 -0.20 13.06
N ARG A 39 4.62 -0.12 14.27
CA ARG A 39 3.69 -1.14 14.79
C ARG A 39 2.42 -1.23 13.95
N SER A 40 1.81 -0.10 13.60
CA SER A 40 0.59 -0.07 12.79
C SER A 40 0.84 -0.54 11.35
N ASN A 41 1.99 -0.23 10.75
CA ASN A 41 2.36 -0.78 9.44
C ASN A 41 2.56 -2.30 9.50
N ALA A 42 3.20 -2.84 10.54
CA ALA A 42 3.33 -4.29 10.71
C ALA A 42 1.95 -4.97 10.85
N GLN A 43 1.03 -4.37 11.61
CA GLN A 43 -0.35 -4.88 11.72
C GLN A 43 -1.07 -4.90 10.37
N PHE A 44 -0.94 -3.83 9.57
CA PHE A 44 -1.48 -3.82 8.20
C PHE A 44 -0.90 -4.94 7.33
N LEU A 45 0.41 -5.21 7.42
CA LEU A 45 1.05 -6.29 6.67
C LEU A 45 0.53 -7.66 7.08
N HIS A 46 0.24 -7.89 8.36
CA HIS A 46 -0.40 -9.12 8.82
C HIS A 46 -1.82 -9.26 8.26
N ALA A 47 -2.60 -8.17 8.22
CA ALA A 47 -3.92 -8.16 7.59
C ALA A 47 -3.82 -8.47 6.08
N PHE A 48 -2.87 -7.84 5.38
CA PHE A 48 -2.63 -8.08 3.96
C PHE A 48 -2.19 -9.52 3.68
N HIS A 49 -1.33 -10.09 4.53
CA HIS A 49 -0.95 -11.49 4.43
C HIS A 49 -2.15 -12.43 4.65
N ALA A 50 -2.99 -12.16 5.65
CA ALA A 50 -4.22 -12.92 5.87
C ALA A 50 -5.16 -12.86 4.66
N TYR A 51 -5.27 -11.69 3.99
CA TYR A 51 -5.99 -11.55 2.72
C TYR A 51 -5.40 -12.45 1.62
N LEU A 52 -4.07 -12.42 1.41
CA LEU A 52 -3.40 -13.24 0.40
C LEU A 52 -3.58 -14.75 0.65
N LEU A 53 -3.68 -15.17 1.91
CA LEU A 53 -3.96 -16.55 2.31
C LEU A 53 -5.47 -16.90 2.29
N ASN A 54 -6.33 -16.00 1.81
CA ASN A 54 -7.78 -16.14 1.81
C ASN A 54 -8.41 -16.36 3.21
N LYS A 55 -7.75 -15.87 4.27
CA LYS A 55 -8.25 -15.89 5.65
C LYS A 55 -9.07 -14.64 5.93
N ILE A 56 -10.20 -14.50 5.25
CA ILE A 56 -11.00 -13.25 5.23
C ILE A 56 -11.49 -12.81 6.62
N ALA A 57 -11.85 -13.75 7.50
CA ALA A 57 -12.28 -13.42 8.86
C ALA A 57 -11.14 -12.78 9.70
N GLU A 58 -9.94 -13.36 9.62
CA GLU A 58 -8.75 -12.84 10.29
C GLU A 58 -8.34 -11.48 9.72
N CYS A 59 -8.29 -11.36 8.38
CA CYS A 59 -8.02 -10.10 7.71
C CYS A 59 -9.00 -9.00 8.14
N ARG A 60 -10.29 -9.32 8.27
CA ARG A 60 -11.33 -8.37 8.67
C ARG A 60 -11.09 -7.83 10.08
N THR A 61 -10.74 -8.69 11.04
CA THR A 61 -10.43 -8.26 12.40
C THR A 61 -9.21 -7.35 12.43
N LEU A 62 -8.10 -7.79 11.82
CA LEU A 62 -6.84 -7.05 11.81
C LEU A 62 -6.98 -5.68 11.12
N ILE A 63 -7.72 -5.62 10.01
CA ILE A 63 -7.88 -4.36 9.26
C ILE A 63 -8.79 -3.37 9.99
N ALA A 64 -9.79 -3.85 10.73
CA ALA A 64 -10.66 -2.99 11.54
C ALA A 64 -9.88 -2.28 12.65
N GLU A 65 -9.05 -3.01 13.39
CA GLU A 65 -8.17 -2.45 14.42
C GLU A 65 -7.15 -1.46 13.82
N CYS A 66 -6.61 -1.78 12.64
CA CYS A 66 -5.69 -0.91 11.91
C CYS A 66 -6.37 0.40 11.48
N MET A 67 -7.61 0.35 10.98
CA MET A 67 -8.39 1.54 10.61
C MET A 67 -8.64 2.46 11.80
N GLU A 68 -9.03 1.89 12.95
CA GLU A 68 -9.31 2.64 14.18
C GLU A 68 -8.06 3.34 14.70
N THR A 69 -6.96 2.60 14.83
CA THR A 69 -5.66 3.15 15.25
C THR A 69 -5.18 4.23 14.30
N ALA A 70 -5.22 3.97 12.99
CA ALA A 70 -4.76 4.94 11.99
C ALA A 70 -5.62 6.21 11.98
N LYS A 71 -6.91 6.11 12.30
CA LYS A 71 -7.80 7.28 12.42
C LYS A 71 -7.51 8.10 13.67
N MET A 72 -7.29 7.46 14.81
CA MET A 72 -7.01 8.16 16.08
C MET A 72 -5.67 8.93 16.04
N GLU A 73 -4.72 8.43 15.26
CA GLU A 73 -3.34 8.91 15.22
C GLU A 73 -3.04 9.72 13.95
N ASP A 74 -4.07 10.15 13.22
CA ASP A 74 -3.97 10.93 11.98
C ASP A 74 -3.03 10.30 10.92
N LEU A 75 -2.94 8.97 10.88
CA LEU A 75 -2.18 8.21 9.89
C LEU A 75 -3.00 8.03 8.61
N PHE A 76 -3.32 9.15 7.94
CA PHE A 76 -4.29 9.20 6.83
C PHE A 76 -4.00 8.21 5.70
N ARG A 77 -2.72 8.06 5.30
CA ARG A 77 -2.32 7.11 4.25
C ARG A 77 -2.61 5.67 4.66
N LEU A 78 -2.27 5.29 5.90
CA LEU A 78 -2.48 3.95 6.43
C LEU A 78 -3.98 3.67 6.62
N HIS A 79 -4.73 4.66 7.10
CA HIS A 79 -6.19 4.58 7.18
C HIS A 79 -6.80 4.33 5.81
N GLY A 80 -6.39 5.10 4.79
CA GLY A 80 -6.84 4.95 3.42
C GLY A 80 -6.55 3.57 2.83
N LEU A 81 -5.31 3.07 2.97
CA LEU A 81 -4.95 1.72 2.55
C LEU A 81 -5.82 0.65 3.23
N SER A 82 -6.13 0.85 4.51
CA SER A 82 -6.95 -0.07 5.29
C SER A 82 -8.41 -0.09 4.83
N VAL A 83 -8.98 1.08 4.56
CA VAL A 83 -10.33 1.22 3.97
C VAL A 83 -10.41 0.55 2.61
N LEU A 84 -9.42 0.77 1.75
CA LEU A 84 -9.41 0.18 0.40
C LEU A 84 -9.25 -1.34 0.43
N LEU A 85 -8.39 -1.89 1.29
CA LEU A 85 -8.27 -3.34 1.49
C LEU A 85 -9.59 -3.93 2.01
N PHE A 86 -10.21 -3.29 3.00
CA PHE A 86 -11.50 -3.71 3.54
C PHE A 86 -12.61 -3.73 2.47
N SER A 87 -12.61 -2.74 1.57
CA SER A 87 -13.59 -2.61 0.47
C SER A 87 -13.52 -3.73 -0.59
N ILE A 88 -12.49 -4.57 -0.57
CA ILE A 88 -12.37 -5.71 -1.49
C ILE A 88 -13.41 -6.78 -1.14
N PHE A 89 -13.63 -7.02 0.15
CA PHE A 89 -14.46 -8.14 0.63
C PHE A 89 -15.64 -7.70 1.51
N VAL A 90 -15.76 -6.40 1.81
CA VAL A 90 -16.94 -5.82 2.44
C VAL A 90 -17.53 -4.74 1.51
N PRO A 91 -18.83 -4.81 1.16
CA PRO A 91 -19.49 -3.73 0.44
C PRO A 91 -19.39 -2.41 1.22
N VAL A 92 -19.00 -1.34 0.53
CA VAL A 92 -18.88 0.01 1.09
C VAL A 92 -19.56 1.01 0.17
N ASN A 93 -19.98 2.14 0.73
CA ASN A 93 -20.58 3.23 -0.04
C ASN A 93 -19.52 4.26 -0.42
N ALA A 94 -19.88 5.17 -1.34
CA ALA A 94 -19.00 6.21 -1.84
C ALA A 94 -18.45 7.11 -0.72
N GLU A 95 -19.26 7.41 0.29
CA GLU A 95 -18.89 8.28 1.42
C GLU A 95 -17.72 7.73 2.24
N VAL A 96 -17.54 6.40 2.23
CA VAL A 96 -16.42 5.74 2.91
C VAL A 96 -15.10 5.96 2.14
N ILE A 97 -15.18 6.05 0.81
CA ILE A 97 -14.01 6.16 -0.09
C ILE A 97 -13.58 7.61 -0.31
N LEU A 98 -14.54 8.54 -0.34
CA LEU A 98 -14.30 9.97 -0.65
C LEU A 98 -13.15 10.60 0.17
N PRO A 99 -13.06 10.42 1.50
CA PRO A 99 -11.98 11.03 2.28
C PRO A 99 -10.58 10.57 1.82
N THR A 100 -10.43 9.28 1.51
CA THR A 100 -9.16 8.72 1.01
C THR A 100 -8.83 9.25 -0.37
N LEU A 101 -9.83 9.33 -1.26
CA LEU A 101 -9.67 9.84 -2.63
C LEU A 101 -9.23 11.31 -2.63
N ASP A 102 -9.86 12.15 -1.82
CA ASP A 102 -9.55 13.58 -1.72
C ASP A 102 -8.17 13.81 -1.08
N TRP A 103 -7.86 13.06 -0.03
CA TRP A 103 -6.56 13.15 0.63
C TRP A 103 -5.43 12.72 -0.30
N SER A 104 -5.58 11.59 -0.99
CA SER A 104 -4.54 11.08 -1.89
C SER A 104 -4.28 12.02 -3.07
N LYS A 105 -5.33 12.68 -3.58
CA LYS A 105 -5.20 13.72 -4.61
C LYS A 105 -4.40 14.92 -4.11
N LYS A 106 -4.73 15.43 -2.92
CA LYS A 106 -4.04 16.59 -2.31
C LYS A 106 -2.60 16.26 -1.93
N GLY A 107 -2.35 15.04 -1.48
CA GLY A 107 -1.02 14.55 -1.09
C GLY A 107 -0.14 14.09 -2.24
N HIS A 108 -0.62 14.16 -3.50
CA HIS A 108 0.06 13.60 -4.67
C HIS A 108 0.47 12.13 -4.50
N ASP A 109 -0.35 11.35 -3.77
CA ASP A 109 -0.15 9.91 -3.63
C ASP A 109 -0.82 9.20 -4.80
N HIS A 110 -0.10 9.12 -5.92
CA HIS A 110 -0.58 8.55 -7.18
C HIS A 110 -1.07 7.10 -7.04
N SER A 111 -0.36 6.29 -6.25
CA SER A 111 -0.74 4.89 -6.01
C SER A 111 -2.07 4.78 -5.25
N LEU A 112 -2.20 5.52 -4.14
CA LEU A 112 -3.43 5.51 -3.35
C LEU A 112 -4.60 6.15 -4.11
N HIS A 113 -4.33 7.20 -4.91
CA HIS A 113 -5.34 7.85 -5.74
C HIS A 113 -5.84 6.94 -6.86
N CYS A 114 -4.94 6.20 -7.52
CA CYS A 114 -5.30 5.19 -8.51
C CYS A 114 -6.25 4.13 -7.93
N TRP A 115 -5.89 3.56 -6.78
CA TRP A 115 -6.71 2.54 -6.14
C TRP A 115 -8.05 3.10 -5.64
N SER A 116 -8.06 4.31 -5.07
CA SER A 116 -9.29 4.98 -4.63
C SER A 116 -10.26 5.23 -5.80
N ASN A 117 -9.76 5.71 -6.94
CA ASN A 117 -10.56 5.91 -8.14
C ASN A 117 -11.16 4.60 -8.68
N ASN A 118 -10.36 3.53 -8.78
CA ASN A 118 -10.87 2.21 -9.18
C ASN A 118 -11.96 1.70 -8.22
N THR A 119 -11.76 1.91 -6.92
CA THR A 119 -12.74 1.48 -5.89
C THR A 119 -14.03 2.30 -5.99
N MET A 120 -13.93 3.62 -6.13
CA MET A 120 -15.08 4.48 -6.37
C MET A 120 -15.84 4.09 -7.63
N ALA A 121 -15.13 3.82 -8.72
CA ALA A 121 -15.74 3.40 -9.97
C ALA A 121 -16.53 2.09 -9.83
N ARG A 122 -16.00 1.13 -9.06
CA ARG A 122 -16.68 -0.13 -8.73
C ARG A 122 -17.94 0.10 -7.89
N VAL A 123 -17.87 0.96 -6.88
CA VAL A 123 -19.02 1.32 -6.03
C VAL A 123 -20.12 2.00 -6.84
N LEU A 124 -19.79 2.94 -7.73
CA LEU A 124 -20.78 3.60 -8.58
C LEU A 124 -21.42 2.63 -9.57
N ALA A 125 -20.62 1.74 -10.19
CA ALA A 125 -21.12 0.71 -11.08
C ALA A 125 -22.12 -0.22 -10.40
N SER A 126 -21.86 -0.63 -9.15
CA SER A 126 -22.78 -1.52 -8.43
C SER A 126 -24.13 -0.88 -8.12
N HIS A 127 -24.22 0.45 -8.18
CA HIS A 127 -25.45 1.22 -8.01
C HIS A 127 -26.05 1.69 -9.35
N GLY A 128 -25.51 1.26 -10.49
CA GLY A 128 -25.98 1.68 -11.82
C GLY A 128 -25.71 3.15 -12.13
N MET A 129 -24.73 3.77 -11.45
CA MET A 129 -24.34 5.17 -11.65
C MET A 129 -23.18 5.27 -12.64
N ASP A 130 -23.07 6.41 -13.34
CA ASP A 130 -21.92 6.70 -14.20
C ASP A 130 -20.62 6.77 -13.37
N ASN A 131 -19.60 6.09 -13.86
CA ASN A 131 -18.29 5.97 -13.24
C ASN A 131 -17.12 6.31 -14.18
N SER A 132 -17.42 6.77 -15.39
CA SER A 132 -16.45 6.99 -16.47
C SER A 132 -15.30 7.93 -16.05
N ALA A 133 -15.61 9.00 -15.34
CA ALA A 133 -14.62 9.96 -14.84
C ALA A 133 -13.60 9.32 -13.89
N TYR A 134 -14.03 8.41 -13.01
CA TYR A 134 -13.17 7.72 -12.06
C TYR A 134 -12.31 6.65 -12.74
N ILE A 135 -12.85 5.94 -13.73
CA ILE A 135 -12.08 4.99 -14.54
C ILE A 135 -10.97 5.73 -15.30
N GLU A 136 -11.29 6.87 -15.92
CA GLU A 136 -10.31 7.65 -16.66
C GLU A 136 -9.26 8.28 -15.75
N ALA A 137 -9.65 8.78 -14.56
CA ALA A 137 -8.71 9.25 -13.55
C ALA A 137 -7.77 8.13 -13.10
N ALA A 138 -8.29 6.95 -12.76
CA ALA A 138 -7.48 5.78 -12.41
C ALA A 138 -6.49 5.40 -13.52
N ARG A 139 -6.92 5.43 -14.78
CA ARG A 139 -6.05 5.13 -15.92
C ARG A 139 -4.89 6.12 -16.04
N LYS A 140 -5.15 7.41 -15.85
CA LYS A 140 -4.12 8.45 -15.87
C LYS A 140 -3.09 8.25 -14.76
N GLU A 141 -3.55 7.97 -13.54
CA GLU A 141 -2.66 7.67 -12.41
C GLU A 141 -1.82 6.42 -12.68
N MET A 142 -2.41 5.35 -13.23
CA MET A 142 -1.70 4.12 -13.54
C MET A 142 -0.61 4.32 -14.60
N ALA A 143 -0.82 5.21 -15.58
CA ALA A 143 0.19 5.54 -16.57
C ALA A 143 1.44 6.20 -15.97
N LEU A 144 1.30 6.92 -14.85
CA LEU A 144 2.43 7.51 -14.11
C LEU A 144 3.25 6.45 -13.37
N LEU A 145 2.68 5.28 -13.11
CA LEU A 145 3.35 4.16 -12.43
C LEU A 145 4.05 3.21 -13.42
N ASP A 146 3.97 3.50 -14.72
CA ASP A 146 4.65 2.73 -15.75
C ASP A 146 6.18 2.88 -15.64
N GLU A 147 6.91 1.76 -15.72
CA GLU A 147 8.37 1.75 -15.60
C GLU A 147 9.04 2.62 -16.67
N GLY A 148 8.54 2.61 -17.90
CA GLY A 148 9.08 3.42 -19.00
C GLY A 148 8.92 4.90 -18.73
N VAL A 149 7.75 5.31 -18.21
CA VAL A 149 7.49 6.70 -17.79
C VAL A 149 8.41 7.12 -16.65
N ILE A 150 8.52 6.31 -15.59
CA ILE A 150 9.38 6.58 -14.45
C ILE A 150 10.85 6.69 -14.88
N ARG A 151 11.33 5.79 -15.76
CA ARG A 151 12.69 5.83 -16.29
C ARG A 151 12.94 7.06 -17.15
N ALA A 152 11.99 7.44 -18.00
CA ALA A 152 12.11 8.64 -18.83
C ALA A 152 12.16 9.92 -17.97
N GLU A 153 11.31 10.01 -16.93
CA GLU A 153 11.36 11.10 -15.97
C GLU A 153 12.70 11.14 -15.23
N HIS A 154 13.17 9.98 -14.77
CA HIS A 154 14.47 9.85 -14.13
C HIS A 154 15.64 10.37 -15.00
N GLN A 155 15.62 10.12 -16.31
CA GLN A 155 16.67 10.60 -17.21
C GLN A 155 16.66 12.13 -17.41
N THR A 156 15.51 12.77 -17.22
CA THR A 156 15.32 14.21 -17.49
C THR A 156 15.31 15.06 -16.22
N ASN A 157 15.12 14.44 -15.05
CA ASN A 157 15.04 15.11 -13.76
C ASN A 157 16.42 15.14 -13.07
N PRO A 158 17.02 16.32 -12.83
CA PRO A 158 18.32 16.42 -12.16
C PRO A 158 18.36 15.82 -10.75
N SER A 159 17.23 15.84 -10.04
CA SER A 159 17.12 15.23 -8.70
C SER A 159 17.16 13.71 -8.74
N ALA A 160 16.89 13.13 -9.91
CA ALA A 160 16.91 11.69 -10.10
C ALA A 160 18.32 11.11 -10.09
N ALA A 161 19.37 11.94 -10.26
CA ALA A 161 20.76 11.52 -10.08
C ALA A 161 21.06 10.94 -8.67
N LEU A 162 20.18 11.17 -7.70
CA LEU A 162 20.26 10.58 -6.35
C LEU A 162 19.81 9.11 -6.29
N VAL A 163 19.15 8.60 -7.34
CA VAL A 163 18.71 7.21 -7.45
C VAL A 163 19.61 6.52 -8.47
N GLN A 164 20.18 5.37 -8.11
CA GLN A 164 20.96 4.56 -9.05
C GLN A 164 20.17 3.31 -9.39
N TRP A 165 19.88 3.12 -10.68
CA TRP A 165 19.30 1.90 -11.18
C TRP A 165 20.40 0.87 -11.42
N PHE A 166 20.14 -0.38 -11.03
CA PHE A 166 21.00 -1.52 -11.32
C PHE A 166 20.16 -2.64 -11.92
N GLU A 167 20.76 -3.41 -12.82
CA GLU A 167 20.19 -4.66 -13.33
C GLU A 167 20.84 -5.85 -12.62
N GLY A 168 20.05 -6.84 -12.23
CA GLY A 168 20.54 -8.03 -11.54
C GLY A 168 20.63 -7.86 -10.02
N ASP A 169 21.57 -8.57 -9.38
CA ASP A 169 21.69 -8.61 -7.92
C ASP A 169 22.32 -7.31 -7.37
N PRO A 170 21.58 -6.51 -6.56
CA PRO A 170 22.10 -5.31 -5.93
C PRO A 170 23.30 -5.55 -5.02
N SER A 171 23.48 -6.77 -4.51
CA SER A 171 24.56 -7.10 -3.58
C SER A 171 25.96 -6.79 -4.14
N ALA A 172 26.12 -6.85 -5.47
CA ALA A 172 27.36 -6.50 -6.16
C ALA A 172 27.71 -5.01 -6.08
N TYR A 173 26.73 -4.15 -5.80
CA TYR A 173 26.86 -2.69 -5.77
C TYR A 173 26.75 -2.09 -4.37
N LEU A 174 26.46 -2.91 -3.36
CA LEU A 174 26.50 -2.48 -1.96
C LEU A 174 27.96 -2.25 -1.53
N PRO A 175 28.22 -1.26 -0.64
CA PRO A 175 29.52 -1.11 -0.02
C PRO A 175 29.94 -2.45 0.59
N LYS A 176 31.12 -2.94 0.21
CA LYS A 176 31.71 -4.08 0.91
C LYS A 176 32.25 -3.56 2.23
N ASP A 177 31.90 -4.21 3.32
CA ASP A 177 32.53 -3.95 4.60
C ASP A 177 34.01 -4.35 4.47
N ASP A 178 34.89 -3.35 4.35
CA ASP A 178 36.34 -3.50 4.52
C ASP A 178 36.70 -3.61 6.01
#